data_AF-A0AAE1ULU5-F1
#
_entry.id   AF-A0AAE1ULU5-F1
#
_cell.length_a   1.000
_cell.length_b   1.000
_cell.length_c   1.000
_cell.angle_alpha   90.00
_cell.angle_beta   90.00
_cell.angle_gamma   90.00
#
_symmetry.space_group_name_H-M   'P 1'
#
loop_
_entity.id
_entity.type
_entity.pdbx_description
1 polymer ?
#
loop_
_entity_poly.entity_id
_entity_poly.type
_entity_poly.pdbx_seq_one_letter_code
_entity_poly.pdbx_strand_id
1 'polypeptide(L)'
;MIKSKLATKDEEIELLNTEVNAVHQTIHQLQQRVTELEKQYGESSDHHILAGGATSPSGCLLLGDKNLGSVLGTDLHHNSSVRTIPGADMDLLRRWVNEKLHKSPSVCVIYSGTSDITAEHSSTTILDNLGSLISDLKEKNNNMNVYVCQIVQQDIEDKIEDFNNNLTRWGDTNSIQIIDTVPTFKLGTGELDDLCFDKVINSYSTLNRLGTVKLLNAINKQCPTFTLGPNWQELRRNVNTYTAQLIEQQNAGHGSHRPAQRPHSTARCFASSP
;
A
#
# COMPACT_ATOMS: atom_id res chain seq x y z
N MET A 1 47.31 -19.98 29.88
CA MET A 1 46.51 -20.03 28.64
C MET A 1 45.03 -19.73 28.88
N ILE A 2 44.32 -20.42 29.79
CA ILE A 2 42.89 -20.19 30.06
C ILE A 2 42.61 -18.76 30.59
N LYS A 3 43.39 -18.27 31.56
CA LYS A 3 43.22 -16.92 32.12
C LYS A 3 43.37 -15.79 31.10
N SER A 4 44.26 -15.96 30.12
CA SER A 4 44.46 -14.97 29.05
C SER A 4 43.32 -14.98 28.03
N LYS A 5 42.75 -16.15 27.71
CA LYS A 5 41.55 -16.23 26.86
C LYS A 5 40.31 -15.65 27.54
N LEU A 6 40.21 -15.76 28.87
CA LEU A 6 39.10 -15.19 29.64
C LEU A 6 39.16 -13.65 29.62
N ALA A 7 40.33 -13.07 29.87
CA ALA A 7 40.52 -11.62 29.83
C ALA A 7 40.17 -11.01 28.46
N THR A 8 40.57 -11.66 27.36
CA THR A 8 40.21 -11.20 26.01
C THR A 8 38.71 -11.27 25.74
N LYS A 9 38.00 -12.25 26.33
CA LYS A 9 36.54 -12.36 26.20
C LYS A 9 35.80 -11.33 27.05
N ASP A 10 36.33 -10.98 28.21
CA ASP A 10 35.77 -9.92 29.06
C ASP A 10 35.89 -8.54 28.37
N GLU A 11 37.02 -8.26 27.70
CA GLU A 11 37.20 -7.05 26.88
C GLU A 11 36.23 -6.99 25.68
N GLU A 12 36.00 -8.13 25.01
CA GLU A 12 35.05 -8.23 23.89
C GLU A 12 33.60 -7.98 24.35
N ILE A 13 33.23 -8.47 25.53
CA ILE A 13 31.92 -8.23 26.15
C ILE A 13 31.75 -6.75 26.51
N GLU A 14 32.78 -6.11 27.06
CA GLU A 14 32.74 -4.68 27.41
C GLU A 14 32.59 -3.79 26.17
N LEU A 15 33.29 -4.14 25.08
CA LEU A 15 33.16 -3.46 23.79
C LEU A 15 31.73 -3.60 23.22
N LEU A 16 31.18 -4.82 23.20
CA LEU A 16 29.82 -5.08 22.73
C LEU A 16 28.77 -4.35 23.56
N ASN A 17 28.92 -4.32 24.88
CA ASN A 17 28.01 -3.57 25.75
C ASN A 17 28.04 -2.06 25.45
N THR A 18 29.22 -1.52 25.13
CA THR A 18 29.36 -0.11 24.74
C THR A 18 28.64 0.16 23.43
N GLU A 19 28.79 -0.72 22.44
CA GLU A 19 28.13 -0.60 21.14
C GLU A 19 26.61 -0.73 21.24
N VAL A 20 26.12 -1.71 22.01
CA VAL A 20 24.69 -1.90 22.30
C VAL A 20 24.09 -0.65 22.97
N ASN A 21 24.80 -0.03 23.90
CA ASN A 21 24.35 1.20 24.55
C ASN A 21 24.29 2.38 23.58
N ALA A 22 25.27 2.52 22.68
CA ALA A 22 25.26 3.56 21.65
C ALA A 22 24.10 3.39 20.66
N VAL A 23 23.79 2.14 20.27
CA VAL A 23 22.64 1.84 19.42
C VAL A 23 21.32 2.16 20.14
N HIS A 24 21.18 1.80 21.42
CA HIS A 24 19.98 2.14 22.20
C HIS A 24 19.76 3.65 22.30
N GLN A 25 20.82 4.43 22.52
CA GLN A 25 20.73 5.89 22.53
C GLN A 25 20.29 6.45 21.18
N THR A 26 20.81 5.89 20.09
CA THR A 26 20.42 6.29 18.72
C THR A 26 18.95 5.98 18.44
N ILE A 27 18.47 4.80 18.84
CA ILE A 27 17.05 4.42 18.72
C ILE A 27 16.17 5.40 19.51
N HIS A 28 16.56 5.75 20.74
CA HIS A 28 15.79 6.69 21.56
C HIS A 28 15.72 8.09 20.93
N GLN A 29 16.83 8.59 20.37
CA GLN A 29 16.86 9.87 19.66
C GLN A 29 15.98 9.86 18.41
N LEU A 30 15.97 8.75 17.65
CA LEU A 30 15.11 8.59 16.49
C LEU A 30 13.63 8.54 16.88
N GLN A 31 13.27 7.84 17.96
CA GLN A 31 11.89 7.80 18.46
C GLN A 31 11.39 9.18 18.90
N GLN A 32 12.23 9.97 19.58
CA GLN A 32 11.90 11.34 19.93
C GLN A 32 11.69 12.21 18.69
N ARG A 33 12.59 12.14 17.70
CA ARG A 33 12.44 12.89 16.44
C ARG A 33 11.19 12.49 15.65
N VAL A 34 10.84 11.21 15.62
CA VAL A 34 9.59 10.75 14.98
C VAL A 34 8.39 11.36 15.69
N THR A 35 8.39 11.38 17.03
CA THR A 35 7.29 11.97 17.82
C THR A 35 7.17 13.49 17.59
N GLU A 36 8.30 14.19 17.51
CA GLU A 36 8.35 15.63 17.20
C GLU A 36 7.84 15.92 15.78
N LEU A 37 8.24 15.12 14.80
CA LEU A 37 7.78 15.25 13.41
C LEU A 37 6.29 14.94 13.30
N GLU A 38 5.79 13.90 13.96
CA GLU A 38 4.36 13.58 14.01
C GLU A 38 3.55 14.76 14.61
N LYS A 39 4.09 15.44 15.63
CA LYS A 39 3.46 16.63 16.22
C LYS A 39 3.47 17.83 15.27
N GLN A 40 4.60 18.12 14.63
CA GLN A 40 4.74 19.25 13.69
C GLN A 40 3.83 19.11 12.46
N TYR A 41 3.67 17.89 11.94
CA TYR A 41 2.74 17.62 10.83
C TYR A 41 1.26 17.59 11.28
N GLY A 42 0.98 17.32 12.56
CA GLY A 42 -0.36 17.44 13.13
C GLY A 42 -0.83 18.89 13.28
N GLU A 43 0.09 19.83 13.58
CA GLU A 43 -0.24 21.24 13.87
C GLU A 43 -0.23 22.14 12.62
N SER A 44 0.44 21.75 11.52
CA SER A 44 0.58 22.60 10.31
C SER A 44 -0.65 22.61 9.37
N SER A 45 -1.68 21.79 9.62
CA SER A 45 -2.91 21.76 8.81
C SER A 45 -4.06 22.62 9.36
N ASP A 46 -3.89 23.30 10.49
CA ASP A 46 -4.98 23.94 11.24
C ASP A 46 -5.09 25.47 11.11
N HIS A 47 -4.43 26.11 10.13
CA HIS A 47 -4.55 27.55 9.88
C HIS A 47 -5.29 27.92 8.60
N HIS A 48 -6.60 27.65 8.58
CA HIS A 48 -7.69 28.40 7.94
C HIS A 48 -8.97 27.59 8.24
N ILE A 49 -9.98 28.03 9.01
CA ILE A 49 -10.96 29.10 8.71
C ILE A 49 -11.69 29.47 10.00
N LEU A 50 -11.90 30.78 10.22
CA LEU A 50 -12.83 31.35 11.20
C LEU A 50 -14.27 31.36 10.65
N ALA A 51 -15.22 31.10 11.57
CA ALA A 51 -16.61 31.56 11.59
C ALA A 51 -17.60 31.08 10.50
N GLY A 52 -18.59 30.29 10.92
CA GLY A 52 -19.84 30.05 10.19
C GLY A 52 -20.50 28.75 10.62
N GLY A 53 -21.58 28.82 11.41
CA GLY A 53 -22.31 27.65 11.89
C GLY A 53 -22.92 26.83 10.75
N ALA A 54 -22.41 25.62 10.55
CA ALA A 54 -23.07 24.46 9.96
C ALA A 54 -22.21 23.24 10.33
N THR A 55 -22.86 22.13 10.69
CA THR A 55 -22.26 20.84 11.08
C THR A 55 -20.96 20.53 10.34
N SER A 56 -19.84 20.44 11.06
CA SER A 56 -18.51 20.20 10.51
C SER A 56 -18.49 19.01 9.55
N PRO A 57 -17.76 19.05 8.43
CA PRO A 57 -17.76 17.95 7.47
C PRO A 57 -17.12 16.75 8.13
N SER A 58 -17.90 15.68 8.21
CA SER A 58 -17.53 14.44 8.84
C SER A 58 -16.34 13.79 8.12
N GLY A 59 -15.20 13.66 8.79
CA GLY A 59 -13.95 13.22 8.16
C GLY A 59 -13.91 11.73 7.84
N CYS A 60 -13.06 11.35 6.88
CA CYS A 60 -12.80 9.95 6.51
C CYS A 60 -11.44 9.48 7.04
N LEU A 61 -11.38 8.27 7.58
CA LEU A 61 -10.14 7.61 7.96
C LEU A 61 -9.85 6.45 7.02
N LEU A 62 -8.67 6.42 6.41
CA LEU A 62 -8.14 5.24 5.72
C LEU A 62 -7.13 4.55 6.66
N LEU A 63 -7.44 3.34 7.10
CA LEU A 63 -6.68 2.60 8.12
C LEU A 63 -6.10 1.32 7.54
N GLY A 64 -4.82 1.06 7.78
CA GLY A 64 -4.22 -0.18 7.28
C GLY A 64 -2.72 -0.32 7.49
N ASP A 65 -2.12 -1.19 6.68
CA ASP A 65 -0.71 -1.56 6.75
C ASP A 65 0.19 -0.72 5.81
N LYS A 66 1.42 -1.21 5.57
CA LYS A 66 2.41 -0.55 4.69
C LYS A 66 1.96 -0.43 3.22
N ASN A 67 0.99 -1.23 2.77
CA ASN A 67 0.49 -1.18 1.40
C ASN A 67 -0.30 0.11 1.12
N LEU A 68 -0.73 0.80 2.17
CA LEU A 68 -1.26 2.16 2.11
C LEU A 68 -0.16 3.25 2.18
N GLY A 69 1.10 2.89 2.44
CA GLY A 69 2.17 3.82 2.76
C GLY A 69 2.53 4.82 1.64
N SER A 70 2.08 4.56 0.41
CA SER A 70 2.23 5.45 -0.73
C SER A 70 1.05 6.42 -0.93
N VAL A 71 -0.03 6.30 -0.14
CA VAL A 71 -1.11 7.29 -0.11
C VAL A 71 -0.60 8.52 0.65
N LEU A 72 -0.57 9.67 -0.01
CA LEU A 72 -0.26 10.94 0.65
C LEU A 72 -1.55 11.60 1.16
N GLY A 73 -1.43 12.41 2.22
CA GLY A 73 -2.53 13.26 2.66
C GLY A 73 -3.03 14.20 1.55
N THR A 74 -2.16 14.63 0.64
CA THR A 74 -2.52 15.44 -0.54
C THR A 74 -3.35 14.71 -1.59
N ASP A 75 -3.33 13.37 -1.57
CA ASP A 75 -4.13 12.54 -2.48
C ASP A 75 -5.60 12.50 -2.03
N LEU A 76 -5.87 12.87 -0.78
CA LEU A 76 -7.19 12.87 -0.16
C LEU A 76 -7.73 14.28 0.05
N HIS A 77 -9.05 14.38 0.24
CA HIS A 77 -9.68 15.63 0.64
C HIS A 77 -9.22 16.06 2.05
N HIS A 78 -9.18 17.37 2.34
CA HIS A 78 -8.60 17.94 3.57
C HIS A 78 -9.19 17.43 4.90
N ASN A 79 -10.42 16.90 4.87
CA ASN A 79 -11.06 16.28 6.04
C ASN A 79 -10.82 14.76 6.15
N SER A 80 -9.94 14.20 5.31
CA SER A 80 -9.59 12.79 5.34
C SER A 80 -8.19 12.59 5.87
N SER A 81 -7.97 11.49 6.56
CA SER A 81 -6.66 11.10 7.08
C SER A 81 -6.33 9.67 6.68
N VAL A 82 -5.03 9.39 6.57
CA VAL A 82 -4.51 8.03 6.39
C VAL A 82 -3.72 7.67 7.64
N ARG A 83 -3.98 6.48 8.19
CA ARG A 83 -3.11 5.87 9.19
C ARG A 83 -2.59 4.55 8.66
N THR A 84 -1.27 4.51 8.47
CA THR A 84 -0.54 3.31 8.07
C THR A 84 0.34 2.84 9.22
N ILE A 85 0.24 1.57 9.59
CA ILE A 85 1.11 0.96 10.59
C ILE A 85 1.87 -0.19 9.91
N PRO A 86 3.19 -0.07 9.69
CA PRO A 86 3.96 -1.09 9.00
C PRO A 86 3.84 -2.45 9.69
N GLY A 87 3.47 -3.48 8.93
CA GLY A 87 3.33 -4.84 9.44
C GLY A 87 2.10 -5.06 10.33
N ALA A 88 1.15 -4.12 10.39
CA ALA A 88 -0.02 -4.28 11.25
C ALA A 88 -0.89 -5.48 10.88
N ASP A 89 -1.14 -6.31 11.89
CA ASP A 89 -2.27 -7.22 11.96
C ASP A 89 -3.51 -6.48 12.47
N MET A 90 -4.66 -7.16 12.47
CA MET A 90 -5.92 -6.60 12.97
C MET A 90 -5.84 -6.17 14.44
N ASP A 91 -5.09 -6.90 15.28
CA ASP A 91 -4.96 -6.60 16.72
C ASP A 91 -4.14 -5.34 16.99
N LEU A 92 -3.11 -5.07 16.19
CA LEU A 92 -2.31 -3.85 16.28
C LEU A 92 -3.12 -2.64 15.84
N LEU A 93 -3.91 -2.77 14.77
CA LEU A 93 -4.85 -1.71 14.37
C LEU A 93 -5.87 -1.42 15.47
N ARG A 94 -6.39 -2.48 16.10
CA ARG A 94 -7.34 -2.38 17.22
C ARG A 94 -6.75 -1.63 18.42
N ARG A 95 -5.53 -2.00 18.84
CA ARG A 95 -4.80 -1.28 19.90
C ARG A 95 -4.63 0.20 19.57
N TRP A 96 -4.24 0.52 18.34
CA TRP A 96 -4.11 1.90 17.91
C TRP A 96 -5.46 2.65 17.94
N VAL A 97 -6.56 2.04 17.48
CA VAL A 97 -7.90 2.65 17.57
C VAL A 97 -8.27 2.97 19.02
N ASN A 98 -8.00 2.06 19.94
CA ASN A 98 -8.36 2.27 21.35
C ASN A 98 -7.52 3.34 22.04
N GLU A 99 -6.22 3.39 21.75
CA GLU A 99 -5.26 4.24 22.46
C GLU A 99 -5.07 5.61 21.80
N LYS A 100 -5.21 5.71 20.49
CA LYS A 100 -4.74 6.87 19.70
C LYS A 100 -5.80 7.50 18.80
N LEU A 101 -6.94 6.86 18.55
CA LEU A 101 -8.01 7.47 17.77
C LEU A 101 -8.76 8.50 18.62
N HIS A 102 -8.33 9.77 18.51
CA HIS A 102 -8.95 10.90 19.21
C HIS A 102 -10.01 11.61 18.38
N LYS A 103 -9.88 11.57 17.04
CA LYS A 103 -10.87 12.12 16.12
C LYS A 103 -11.94 11.06 15.85
N SER A 104 -13.18 11.51 15.69
CA SER A 104 -14.33 10.64 15.43
C SER A 104 -14.74 10.76 13.96
N PRO A 105 -14.12 9.98 13.04
CA PRO A 105 -14.49 10.02 11.63
C PRO A 105 -15.90 9.45 11.44
N SER A 106 -16.65 9.92 10.44
CA SER A 106 -17.92 9.28 10.06
C SER A 106 -17.72 8.09 9.13
N VAL A 107 -16.56 8.00 8.49
CA VAL A 107 -16.23 6.95 7.54
C VAL A 107 -14.88 6.38 7.91
N CYS A 108 -14.78 5.06 8.01
CA CYS A 108 -13.52 4.35 8.12
C CYS A 108 -13.42 3.33 6.99
N VAL A 109 -12.33 3.37 6.24
CA VAL A 109 -12.01 2.39 5.21
C VAL A 109 -10.79 1.60 5.68
N ILE A 110 -10.94 0.28 5.81
CA ILE A 110 -9.90 -0.61 6.31
C ILE A 110 -9.26 -1.35 5.13
N TYR A 111 -7.94 -1.28 5.00
CA TYR A 111 -7.15 -2.09 4.08
C TYR A 111 -6.03 -2.79 4.87
N SER A 112 -6.33 -3.99 5.39
CA SER A 112 -5.40 -4.74 6.25
C SER A 112 -5.71 -6.24 6.22
N GLY A 113 -4.75 -7.05 6.67
CA GLY A 113 -4.85 -8.51 6.79
C GLY A 113 -3.70 -9.25 6.10
N THR A 114 -2.88 -8.56 5.32
CA THR A 114 -1.70 -9.13 4.66
C THR A 114 -0.74 -9.76 5.66
N SER A 115 -0.46 -9.04 6.76
CA SER A 115 0.40 -9.53 7.84
C SER A 115 -0.16 -10.78 8.49
N ASP A 116 -1.45 -10.81 8.78
CA ASP A 116 -2.12 -11.96 9.39
C ASP A 116 -2.06 -13.21 8.49
N ILE A 117 -2.34 -13.05 7.20
CA ILE A 117 -2.28 -14.15 6.22
C ILE A 117 -0.85 -14.67 6.09
N THR A 118 0.13 -13.76 6.07
CA THR A 118 1.56 -14.12 6.00
C THR A 118 2.01 -14.84 7.28
N ALA A 119 1.45 -14.49 8.43
CA ALA A 119 1.67 -15.16 9.72
C ALA A 119 0.88 -16.48 9.87
N GLU A 120 0.20 -16.93 8.81
CA GLU A 120 -0.57 -18.18 8.76
C GLU A 120 -1.74 -18.24 9.76
N HIS A 121 -2.29 -17.08 10.13
CA HIS A 121 -3.55 -17.03 10.86
C HIS A 121 -4.70 -17.56 9.99
N SER A 122 -5.64 -18.28 10.62
CA SER A 122 -6.82 -18.78 9.91
C SER A 122 -7.75 -17.63 9.52
N SER A 123 -8.43 -17.74 8.37
CA SER A 123 -9.42 -16.76 7.90
C SER A 123 -10.46 -16.42 9.00
N THR A 124 -10.92 -17.42 9.76
CA THR A 124 -11.85 -17.22 10.87
C THR A 124 -11.27 -16.31 11.95
N THR A 125 -10.04 -16.57 12.40
CA THR A 125 -9.36 -15.75 13.42
C THR A 125 -9.20 -14.31 12.96
N ILE A 126 -8.80 -14.10 11.71
CA ILE A 126 -8.63 -12.77 11.14
C ILE A 126 -9.97 -12.01 11.11
N LEU A 127 -11.05 -12.69 10.71
CA LEU A 127 -12.38 -12.09 10.62
C LEU A 127 -13.00 -11.82 12.00
N ASP A 128 -12.75 -12.64 13.00
CA ASP A 128 -13.15 -12.39 14.39
C ASP A 128 -12.45 -11.14 14.96
N ASN A 129 -11.14 -11.02 14.69
CA ASN A 129 -10.36 -9.85 15.07
C ASN A 129 -10.81 -8.59 14.32
N LEU A 130 -11.15 -8.71 13.04
CA LEU A 130 -11.75 -7.64 12.25
C LEU A 130 -13.10 -7.21 12.83
N GLY A 131 -13.97 -8.15 13.21
CA GLY A 131 -15.24 -7.87 13.87
C GLY A 131 -15.06 -7.10 15.18
N SER A 132 -14.04 -7.47 15.96
CA SER A 132 -13.66 -6.77 17.19
C SER A 132 -13.16 -5.34 16.90
N LEU A 133 -12.31 -5.17 15.89
CA LEU A 133 -11.83 -3.84 15.45
C LEU A 133 -13.00 -2.93 15.02
N ILE A 134 -13.95 -3.46 14.25
CA ILE A 134 -15.12 -2.70 13.81
C ILE A 134 -16.01 -2.32 15.00
N SER A 135 -16.15 -3.21 15.97
CA SER A 135 -16.91 -2.94 17.20
C SER A 135 -16.29 -1.79 18.00
N ASP A 136 -14.97 -1.80 18.18
CA ASP A 136 -14.24 -0.74 18.85
C ASP A 136 -14.36 0.61 18.09
N LEU A 137 -14.30 0.60 16.76
CA LEU A 137 -14.55 1.78 15.94
C LEU A 137 -15.97 2.34 16.14
N LYS A 138 -16.98 1.45 16.18
CA LYS A 138 -18.38 1.84 16.41
C LYS A 138 -18.64 2.28 17.85
N GLU A 139 -17.85 1.83 18.82
CA GLU A 139 -17.90 2.37 20.19
C GLU A 139 -17.43 3.83 20.23
N LYS A 140 -16.40 4.19 19.45
CA LYS A 140 -15.95 5.59 19.31
C LYS A 140 -16.96 6.46 18.55
N ASN A 141 -17.66 5.89 17.57
CA ASN A 141 -18.71 6.55 16.81
C ASN A 141 -19.73 5.55 16.29
N ASN A 142 -20.90 5.50 16.92
CA ASN A 142 -21.95 4.54 16.57
C ASN A 142 -22.54 4.75 15.17
N ASN A 143 -22.37 5.94 14.59
CA ASN A 143 -22.82 6.29 13.24
C ASN A 143 -21.70 6.18 12.20
N MET A 144 -20.55 5.59 12.56
CA MET A 144 -19.45 5.41 11.62
C MET A 144 -19.81 4.35 10.58
N ASN A 145 -19.73 4.75 9.31
CA ASN A 145 -19.77 3.83 8.18
C ASN A 145 -18.39 3.18 8.02
N VAL A 146 -18.33 1.86 8.17
CA VAL A 146 -17.07 1.12 8.05
C VAL A 146 -17.10 0.27 6.78
N TYR A 147 -16.06 0.43 5.98
CA TYR A 147 -15.83 -0.31 4.74
C TYR A 147 -14.57 -1.14 4.89
N VAL A 148 -14.57 -2.36 4.37
CA VAL A 148 -13.38 -3.22 4.39
C VAL A 148 -13.00 -3.57 2.97
N CYS A 149 -11.75 -3.30 2.60
CA CYS A 149 -11.25 -3.62 1.27
C CYS A 149 -10.77 -5.07 1.21
N GLN A 150 -11.03 -5.71 0.08
CA GLN A 150 -10.31 -6.94 -0.27
C GLN A 150 -8.82 -6.66 -0.45
N ILE A 151 -8.00 -7.67 -0.14
CA ILE A 151 -6.54 -7.58 -0.20
C ILE A 151 -6.08 -8.01 -1.59
N VAL A 152 -5.04 -7.35 -2.11
CA VAL A 152 -4.37 -7.76 -3.34
C VAL A 152 -2.87 -7.86 -3.12
N GLN A 153 -2.31 -9.05 -3.31
CA GLN A 153 -0.88 -9.32 -3.37
C GLN A 153 -0.61 -10.61 -4.15
N GLN A 154 0.53 -10.67 -4.84
CA GLN A 154 0.84 -11.76 -5.78
C GLN A 154 1.56 -12.95 -5.13
N ASP A 155 2.40 -12.71 -4.13
CA ASP A 155 3.28 -13.76 -3.58
C ASP A 155 2.51 -14.91 -2.90
N ILE A 156 1.24 -14.69 -2.53
CA ILE A 156 0.41 -15.60 -1.75
C ILE A 156 -1.05 -15.61 -2.27
N GLU A 157 -1.22 -15.59 -3.60
CA GLU A 157 -2.51 -15.41 -4.28
C GLU A 157 -3.59 -16.40 -3.80
N ASP A 158 -3.29 -17.70 -3.68
CA ASP A 158 -4.28 -18.71 -3.23
C ASP A 158 -4.82 -18.42 -1.82
N LYS A 159 -3.93 -18.03 -0.89
CA LYS A 159 -4.32 -17.70 0.50
C LYS A 159 -5.16 -16.41 0.52
N ILE A 160 -4.82 -15.44 -0.33
CA ILE A 160 -5.57 -14.18 -0.46
C ILE A 160 -6.93 -14.40 -1.09
N GLU A 161 -7.03 -15.26 -2.10
CA GLU A 161 -8.30 -15.60 -2.74
C GLU A 161 -9.24 -16.29 -1.74
N ASP A 162 -8.75 -17.28 -0.99
CA ASP A 162 -9.55 -17.91 0.07
C ASP A 162 -10.00 -16.88 1.12
N PHE A 163 -9.08 -16.04 1.60
CA PHE A 163 -9.41 -14.99 2.56
C PHE A 163 -10.46 -14.01 2.01
N ASN A 164 -10.29 -13.49 0.79
CA ASN A 164 -11.22 -12.54 0.18
C ASN A 164 -12.62 -13.14 -0.03
N ASN A 165 -12.69 -14.42 -0.40
CA ASN A 165 -13.97 -15.15 -0.51
C ASN A 165 -14.66 -15.27 0.85
N ASN A 166 -13.91 -15.58 1.91
CA ASN A 166 -14.41 -15.64 3.27
C ASN A 166 -14.82 -14.25 3.78
N LEU A 167 -14.06 -13.20 3.48
CA LEU A 167 -14.35 -11.81 3.82
C LEU A 167 -15.66 -11.33 3.19
N THR A 168 -15.92 -11.65 1.92
CA THR A 168 -17.18 -11.29 1.25
C THR A 168 -18.38 -11.93 1.96
N ARG A 169 -18.34 -13.25 2.19
CA ARG A 169 -19.42 -13.97 2.89
C ARG A 169 -19.62 -13.45 4.31
N TRP A 170 -18.53 -13.17 5.01
CA TRP A 170 -18.57 -12.61 6.36
C TRP A 170 -19.15 -11.20 6.37
N GLY A 171 -18.80 -10.37 5.39
CA GLY A 171 -19.34 -9.03 5.21
C GLY A 171 -20.85 -9.05 4.99
N ASP A 172 -21.35 -9.92 4.10
CA ASP A 172 -22.78 -10.10 3.87
C ASP A 172 -23.51 -10.52 5.14
N THR A 173 -22.93 -11.46 5.90
CA THR A 173 -23.50 -11.97 7.15
C THR A 173 -23.59 -10.88 8.23
N ASN A 174 -22.59 -10.01 8.31
CA ASN A 174 -22.48 -8.99 9.35
C ASN A 174 -22.95 -7.59 8.89
N SER A 175 -23.52 -7.49 7.69
CA SER A 175 -23.92 -6.21 7.08
C SER A 175 -22.77 -5.18 7.04
N ILE A 176 -21.57 -5.64 6.73
CA ILE A 176 -20.38 -4.81 6.52
C ILE A 176 -20.12 -4.70 5.02
N GLN A 177 -19.98 -3.46 4.53
CA GLN A 177 -19.73 -3.23 3.12
C GLN A 177 -18.29 -3.59 2.76
N ILE A 178 -18.15 -4.59 1.89
CA ILE A 178 -16.85 -4.99 1.33
C ILE A 178 -16.60 -4.23 0.04
N ILE A 179 -15.42 -3.60 -0.06
CA ILE A 179 -14.95 -2.96 -1.29
C ILE A 179 -14.18 -4.00 -2.08
N ASP A 180 -14.74 -4.39 -3.22
CA ASP A 180 -14.09 -5.29 -4.15
C ASP A 180 -12.97 -4.53 -4.88
N THR A 181 -11.74 -4.76 -4.46
CA THR A 181 -10.54 -4.16 -5.05
C THR A 181 -9.99 -5.05 -6.16
N VAL A 182 -10.28 -6.36 -6.16
CA VAL A 182 -9.62 -7.37 -6.99
C VAL A 182 -9.74 -7.07 -8.49
N PRO A 183 -10.92 -6.76 -9.08
CA PRO A 183 -11.04 -6.38 -10.49
C PRO A 183 -10.23 -5.16 -10.87
N THR A 184 -9.98 -4.23 -9.93
CA THR A 184 -9.20 -3.03 -10.21
C THR A 184 -7.72 -3.35 -10.40
N PHE A 185 -7.26 -4.45 -9.79
CA PHE A 185 -5.92 -4.98 -9.97
C PHE A 185 -5.85 -6.06 -11.06
N LYS A 186 -6.95 -6.80 -11.32
CA LYS A 186 -7.11 -7.81 -12.38
C LYS A 186 -7.58 -7.26 -13.75
N LEU A 187 -7.86 -5.95 -13.87
CA LEU A 187 -8.39 -5.34 -15.10
C LEU A 187 -7.37 -5.44 -16.24
N GLY A 188 -7.45 -6.57 -16.94
CA GLY A 188 -6.78 -6.87 -18.18
C GLY A 188 -7.76 -7.26 -19.27
N THR A 189 -8.30 -6.24 -19.95
CA THR A 189 -8.95 -6.39 -21.27
C THR A 189 -8.63 -5.21 -22.20
N GLY A 190 -7.56 -4.44 -21.95
CA GLY A 190 -7.21 -3.30 -22.80
C GLY A 190 -5.82 -2.70 -22.56
N GLU A 191 -4.93 -2.96 -23.51
CA GLU A 191 -3.66 -2.28 -23.88
C GLU A 191 -2.57 -2.00 -22.81
N LEU A 192 -2.76 -2.30 -21.53
CA LEU A 192 -1.77 -2.02 -20.48
C LEU A 192 -1.20 -3.25 -19.75
N ASP A 193 -1.50 -4.46 -20.23
CA ASP A 193 -1.28 -5.72 -19.50
C ASP A 193 0.10 -6.37 -19.72
N ASP A 194 0.94 -5.87 -20.62
CA ASP A 194 2.30 -6.42 -20.80
C ASP A 194 3.32 -5.93 -19.77
N LEU A 195 2.89 -5.09 -18.82
CA LEU A 195 3.66 -4.85 -17.61
C LEU A 195 3.42 -5.99 -16.63
N CYS A 196 3.96 -7.15 -17.01
CA CYS A 196 4.39 -8.18 -16.07
C CYS A 196 4.95 -7.51 -14.81
N PHE A 197 4.37 -7.86 -13.66
CA PHE A 197 5.08 -7.76 -12.38
C PHE A 197 6.38 -8.59 -12.41
N ASP A 198 6.50 -9.49 -13.39
CA ASP A 198 7.72 -10.18 -13.74
C ASP A 198 8.66 -9.33 -14.61
N LYS A 199 9.68 -8.78 -13.94
CA LYS A 199 10.95 -8.30 -14.48
C LYS A 199 10.92 -6.92 -15.16
N VAL A 200 11.75 -6.03 -14.60
CA VAL A 200 12.19 -4.73 -15.16
C VAL A 200 11.29 -3.52 -14.84
N ILE A 201 11.01 -3.28 -13.55
CA ILE A 201 10.80 -1.90 -13.06
C ILE A 201 11.73 -1.65 -11.88
N ASN A 202 12.82 -0.92 -12.12
CA ASN A 202 13.85 -0.58 -11.13
C ASN A 202 13.44 0.55 -10.17
N SER A 203 12.19 1.03 -10.20
CA SER A 203 11.71 2.05 -9.25
C SER A 203 10.52 1.52 -8.44
N TYR A 204 10.81 0.97 -7.26
CA TYR A 204 9.83 0.56 -6.25
C TYR A 204 8.77 1.63 -5.94
N SER A 205 9.08 2.92 -6.15
CA SER A 205 8.16 4.04 -5.91
C SER A 205 6.97 4.09 -6.88
N THR A 206 7.15 3.75 -8.16
CA THR A 206 6.11 3.95 -9.18
C THR A 206 5.10 2.81 -9.22
N LEU A 207 5.55 1.57 -8.99
CA LEU A 207 4.65 0.41 -8.84
C LEU A 207 3.72 0.57 -7.63
N ASN A 208 4.27 1.02 -6.49
CA ASN A 208 3.48 1.31 -5.29
C ASN A 208 2.45 2.43 -5.54
N ARG A 209 2.82 3.45 -6.33
CA ARG A 209 1.91 4.54 -6.72
C ARG A 209 0.78 4.09 -7.64
N LEU A 210 1.05 3.21 -8.60
CA LEU A 210 0.01 2.64 -9.47
C LEU A 210 -1.00 1.82 -8.65
N GLY A 211 -0.51 0.95 -7.75
CA GLY A 211 -1.37 0.19 -6.83
C GLY A 211 -2.22 1.10 -5.95
N THR A 212 -1.64 2.19 -5.46
CA THR A 212 -2.36 3.21 -4.68
C THR A 212 -3.48 3.87 -5.48
N VAL A 213 -3.21 4.27 -6.72
CA VAL A 213 -4.22 4.86 -7.60
C VAL A 213 -5.35 3.85 -7.88
N LYS A 214 -5.02 2.58 -8.15
CA LYS A 214 -6.02 1.53 -8.33
C LYS A 214 -6.90 1.38 -7.08
N LEU A 215 -6.30 1.28 -5.90
CA LEU A 215 -7.01 1.17 -4.63
C LEU A 215 -7.93 2.37 -4.35
N LEU A 216 -7.39 3.59 -4.43
CA LEU A 216 -8.14 4.82 -4.18
C LEU A 216 -9.30 5.00 -5.16
N ASN A 217 -9.13 4.58 -6.42
CA ASN A 217 -10.20 4.58 -7.41
C ASN A 217 -11.30 3.56 -7.06
N ALA A 218 -10.93 2.37 -6.59
CA ALA A 218 -11.90 1.36 -6.11
C ALA A 218 -12.70 1.88 -4.92
N ILE A 219 -12.03 2.52 -3.95
CA ILE A 219 -12.66 3.12 -2.78
C ILE A 219 -13.62 4.24 -3.21
N ASN A 220 -13.16 5.20 -4.02
CA ASN A 220 -13.98 6.34 -4.45
C ASN A 220 -15.21 5.92 -5.28
N LYS A 221 -15.14 4.78 -5.98
CA LYS A 221 -16.29 4.23 -6.73
C LYS A 221 -17.34 3.59 -5.82
N GLN A 222 -16.91 2.98 -4.71
CA GLN A 222 -17.78 2.14 -3.85
C GLN A 222 -18.14 2.81 -2.51
N CYS A 223 -17.45 3.88 -2.14
CA CYS A 223 -17.67 4.67 -0.93
C CYS A 223 -18.11 6.10 -1.33
N PRO A 224 -19.42 6.41 -1.37
CA PRO A 224 -19.94 7.69 -1.87
C PRO A 224 -19.49 8.92 -1.09
N THR A 225 -19.13 8.73 0.18
CA THR A 225 -18.68 9.77 1.11
C THR A 225 -17.17 9.95 1.07
N PHE A 226 -16.42 9.03 0.46
CA PHE A 226 -14.99 9.16 0.28
C PHE A 226 -14.72 10.16 -0.84
N THR A 227 -14.02 11.25 -0.52
CA THR A 227 -13.70 12.30 -1.49
C THR A 227 -12.19 12.37 -1.68
N LEU A 228 -11.76 12.31 -2.93
CA LEU A 228 -10.37 12.44 -3.33
C LEU A 228 -9.93 13.91 -3.35
N GLY A 229 -8.64 14.15 -3.11
CA GLY A 229 -8.06 15.49 -3.08
C GLY A 229 -7.99 16.14 -4.46
N PRO A 230 -7.78 17.46 -4.54
CA PRO A 230 -7.66 18.18 -5.81
C PRO A 230 -6.50 17.67 -6.68
N ASN A 231 -5.42 17.17 -6.05
CA ASN A 231 -4.24 16.63 -6.73
C ASN A 231 -4.47 15.23 -7.32
N TRP A 232 -5.61 14.59 -7.03
CA TRP A 232 -5.93 13.26 -7.51
C TRP A 232 -5.92 13.14 -9.04
N GLN A 233 -6.53 14.12 -9.73
CA GLN A 233 -6.59 14.10 -11.20
C GLN A 233 -5.19 14.20 -11.82
N GLU A 234 -4.30 14.95 -11.15
CA GLU A 234 -2.91 15.06 -11.56
C GLU A 234 -2.12 13.78 -11.29
N LEU A 235 -2.27 13.19 -10.12
CA LEU A 235 -1.67 11.90 -9.80
C LEU A 235 -2.09 10.81 -10.81
N ARG A 236 -3.39 10.71 -11.08
CA ARG A 236 -3.95 9.76 -12.06
C ARG A 236 -3.36 9.98 -13.45
N ARG A 237 -3.27 11.23 -13.90
CA ARG A 237 -2.68 11.57 -15.21
C ARG A 237 -1.20 11.22 -15.28
N ASN A 238 -0.44 11.54 -14.24
CA ASN A 238 1.00 11.29 -14.18
C ASN A 238 1.31 9.80 -14.21
N VAL A 239 0.56 9.01 -13.44
CA VAL A 239 0.66 7.54 -13.46
C VAL A 239 0.31 7.00 -14.85
N ASN A 240 -0.82 7.41 -15.44
CA ASN A 240 -1.20 6.95 -16.78
C ASN A 240 -0.17 7.31 -17.85
N THR A 241 0.40 8.51 -17.79
CA THR A 241 1.43 8.98 -18.74
C THR A 241 2.70 8.14 -18.61
N TYR A 242 3.14 7.89 -17.37
CA TYR A 242 4.32 7.07 -17.11
C TYR A 242 4.11 5.62 -17.57
N THR A 243 2.94 5.03 -17.31
CA THR A 243 2.65 3.66 -17.76
C THR A 243 2.62 3.56 -19.28
N ALA A 244 2.04 4.55 -19.98
CA ALA A 244 2.06 4.61 -21.44
C ALA A 244 3.49 4.71 -22.01
N GLN A 245 4.35 5.54 -21.39
CA GLN A 245 5.76 5.65 -21.77
C GLN A 245 6.54 4.34 -21.56
N LEU A 246 6.26 3.61 -20.48
CA LEU A 246 6.89 2.31 -20.24
C LEU A 246 6.49 1.26 -21.30
N ILE A 247 5.21 1.23 -21.68
CA ILE A 247 4.72 0.33 -22.74
C ILE A 247 5.40 0.64 -24.06
N GLU A 248 5.53 1.93 -24.40
CA GLU A 248 6.22 2.36 -25.62
C GLU A 248 7.70 1.92 -25.61
N GLN A 249 8.39 2.04 -24.47
CA GLN A 249 9.78 1.59 -24.33
C GLN A 249 9.94 0.07 -24.44
N GLN A 250 9.02 -0.72 -23.85
CA GLN A 250 9.04 -2.17 -23.95
C GLN A 250 8.79 -2.64 -25.40
N ASN A 251 7.81 -2.03 -26.08
CA ASN A 251 7.50 -2.31 -27.48
C ASN A 251 8.65 -1.89 -28.41
N ALA A 252 9.34 -0.78 -28.14
CA ALA A 252 10.51 -0.36 -28.89
C ALA A 252 11.72 -1.31 -28.70
N GLY A 253 11.89 -1.90 -27.51
CA GLY A 253 12.97 -2.85 -27.21
C GLY A 253 12.84 -4.20 -27.90
N HIS A 254 11.63 -4.62 -28.30
CA HIS A 254 11.39 -5.88 -29.02
C HIS A 254 11.53 -5.77 -30.56
N GLY A 255 11.80 -4.57 -31.09
CA GLY A 255 11.87 -4.31 -32.54
C GLY A 255 13.21 -4.59 -33.24
N SER A 256 14.29 -4.96 -32.53
CA SER A 256 15.65 -4.99 -33.11
C SER A 256 16.27 -6.37 -33.33
N HIS A 257 15.49 -7.34 -33.83
CA HIS A 257 16.06 -8.52 -34.52
C HIS A 257 15.20 -8.93 -35.72
N ARG A 258 15.17 -8.09 -36.76
CA ARG A 258 14.90 -8.57 -38.13
C ARG A 258 16.20 -9.12 -38.70
N PRO A 259 16.27 -10.40 -39.13
CA PRO A 259 17.40 -10.85 -39.92
C PRO A 259 17.39 -10.08 -41.24
N ALA A 260 18.51 -9.44 -41.57
CA ALA A 260 18.70 -8.81 -42.87
C ALA A 260 18.50 -9.86 -43.97
N GLN A 261 17.40 -9.75 -44.72
CA GLN A 261 17.27 -10.45 -46.00
C GLN A 261 18.37 -9.94 -46.91
N ARG A 262 19.31 -10.83 -47.26
CA ARG A 262 20.36 -10.55 -48.26
C ARG A 262 19.69 -10.25 -49.60
N PRO A 263 20.13 -9.21 -50.34
CA PRO A 263 19.64 -8.97 -51.69
C PRO A 263 20.21 -10.04 -52.63
N HIS A 264 19.34 -10.65 -53.42
CA HIS A 264 19.71 -11.47 -54.58
C HIS A 264 20.52 -10.63 -55.57
N SER A 265 21.81 -10.91 -55.72
CA SER A 265 22.59 -10.43 -56.87
C SER A 265 22.50 -11.48 -57.99
N THR A 266 21.86 -11.09 -59.07
CA THR A 266 21.90 -11.69 -60.40
C THR A 266 23.34 -11.69 -60.92
N ALA A 267 23.86 -12.87 -61.31
CA ALA A 267 25.02 -12.98 -62.16
C ALA A 267 24.73 -13.98 -63.29
N ARG A 268 24.58 -13.43 -64.51
CA ARG A 268 24.67 -14.14 -65.79
C ARG A 268 26.14 -14.45 -66.07
N CYS A 269 26.44 -15.63 -66.61
CA CYS A 269 27.47 -15.89 -67.64
C CYS A 269 27.14 -17.27 -68.27
N PHE A 270 26.58 -17.28 -69.47
CA PHE A 270 27.21 -17.53 -70.77
C PHE A 270 27.23 -19.00 -71.19
N ALA A 271 26.44 -19.27 -72.23
CA ALA A 271 26.45 -20.49 -73.02
C ALA A 271 27.71 -20.59 -73.87
N SER A 272 28.16 -21.82 -74.12
CA SER A 272 28.91 -22.20 -75.31
C SER A 272 28.56 -23.65 -75.62
N SER A 273 27.75 -23.83 -76.67
CA SER A 273 27.54 -25.09 -77.41
C SER A 273 28.55 -25.17 -78.57
N PRO A 274 28.67 -26.27 -79.32
CA PRO A 274 28.03 -27.59 -79.20
C PRO A 274 28.98 -28.73 -78.78
#